data_AF-A0A0G2UWT3-F1
#
_entry.id   AF-A0A0G2UWT3-F1
#
_cell.length_a   1.000
_cell.length_b   1.000
_cell.length_c   1.000
_cell.angle_alpha   90.00
_cell.angle_beta   90.00
_cell.angle_gamma   90.00
#
_symmetry.space_group_name_H-M   'P 1'
#
loop_
_entity.id
_entity.type
_entity.pdbx_description
1 polymer ?
#
loop_
_entity_poly.entity_id
_entity_poly.type
_entity_poly.pdbx_seq_one_letter_code
_entity_poly.pdbx_strand_id
1 'polypeptide(L)'
;KIMEEIGKPNLVDCFPVLRFVSSVSVNRQLMGYGNKLNEVFTDIINRRLKARVSDSAANDADVLDTLLRLMKENDSELSLDDIKHLLMDFFTAGTDTTSSTLEWAMTELLHNPEKLAKAQVELKQTLGK
;
A
#
# COMPACT_ATOMS: atom_id res chain seq x y z
N LYS A 1 -6.99 9.03 -5.31
CA LYS A 1 -6.16 10.27 -5.50
C LYS A 1 -4.68 9.97 -5.68
N ILE A 2 -4.02 9.20 -4.80
CA ILE A 2 -2.60 8.83 -5.03
C ILE A 2 -2.44 8.01 -6.32
N MET A 3 -3.21 6.92 -6.49
CA MET A 3 -3.14 6.12 -7.71
C MET A 3 -3.61 6.87 -8.96
N GLU A 4 -4.49 7.85 -8.80
CA GLU A 4 -4.92 8.75 -9.88
C GLU A 4 -3.76 9.66 -10.33
N GLU A 5 -2.99 10.24 -9.40
CA GLU A 5 -1.79 11.02 -9.72
C GLU A 5 -0.65 10.15 -10.30
N ILE A 6 -0.53 8.89 -9.86
CA ILE A 6 0.41 7.90 -10.43
C ILE A 6 -0.01 7.52 -11.85
N GLY A 7 -1.30 7.34 -12.10
CA GLY A 7 -1.85 6.96 -13.39
C GLY A 7 -1.88 8.09 -14.43
N LYS A 8 -1.58 9.33 -14.05
CA LYS A 8 -1.48 10.43 -15.01
C LYS A 8 -0.29 10.22 -15.94
N PRO A 9 -0.49 10.28 -17.27
CA PRO A 9 0.60 10.07 -18.21
C PRO A 9 1.64 11.17 -18.04
N ASN A 10 2.86 10.77 -17.68
CA ASN A 10 4.00 11.67 -17.68
C ASN A 10 4.54 11.75 -19.12
N LEU A 11 4.42 12.92 -19.75
CA LEU A 11 4.83 13.14 -21.14
C LEU A 11 6.31 12.84 -21.38
N VAL A 12 7.15 12.95 -20.34
CA VAL A 12 8.58 12.59 -20.43
C VAL A 12 8.79 11.08 -20.59
N ASP A 13 7.92 10.27 -20.00
CA ASP A 13 7.98 8.81 -20.09
C ASP A 13 7.49 8.32 -21.46
N CYS A 14 6.58 9.07 -22.10
CA CYS A 14 6.09 8.78 -23.45
C CYS A 14 6.99 9.35 -24.57
N PHE A 15 7.65 10.49 -24.33
CA PHE A 15 8.44 11.21 -25.33
C PHE A 15 9.84 11.54 -24.78
N PRO A 16 10.86 10.71 -25.08
CA PRO A 16 12.22 10.89 -24.59
C PRO A 16 12.85 12.25 -24.90
N VAL A 17 12.37 12.93 -25.96
CA VAL A 17 12.82 14.28 -26.34
C VAL A 17 12.45 15.35 -25.31
N LEU A 18 11.42 15.15 -24.49
CA LEU A 18 10.97 16.10 -23.46
C LEU A 18 11.73 15.99 -22.13
N ARG A 19 12.75 15.12 -22.06
CA ARG A 19 13.52 14.87 -20.83
C ARG A 19 14.29 16.09 -20.31
N PHE A 20 14.52 17.12 -21.12
CA PHE A 20 15.14 18.37 -20.66
C PHE A 20 14.19 19.25 -19.82
N VAL A 21 12.87 19.05 -19.92
CA VAL A 21 11.85 19.75 -19.11
C VAL A 21 11.53 18.98 -17.82
N SER A 22 12.09 17.78 -17.65
CA SER A 22 11.65 16.79 -16.65
C SER A 22 11.88 17.19 -15.20
N SER A 23 12.80 18.10 -14.91
CA SER A 23 13.01 18.58 -13.53
C SER A 23 11.80 19.32 -12.97
N VAL A 24 10.85 19.73 -13.82
CA VAL A 24 9.62 20.45 -13.45
C VAL A 24 8.38 19.52 -13.49
N SER A 25 8.47 18.31 -14.07
CA SER A 25 7.31 17.46 -14.39
C SER A 25 6.96 16.40 -13.34
N VAL A 26 7.79 16.17 -12.32
CA VAL A 26 7.44 15.23 -11.24
C VAL A 26 6.24 15.80 -10.49
N ASN A 27 5.12 15.05 -10.48
CA ASN A 27 3.84 15.50 -9.93
C ASN A 27 4.01 16.01 -8.48
N ARG A 28 4.03 17.34 -8.30
CA ARG A 28 4.19 17.98 -6.99
C ARG A 28 3.13 17.49 -5.98
N GLN A 29 1.95 17.14 -6.46
CA GLN A 29 0.88 16.56 -5.65
C GLN A 29 1.22 15.15 -5.18
N LEU A 30 1.74 14.30 -6.07
CA LEU A 30 2.20 12.95 -5.73
C LEU A 30 3.33 12.98 -4.70
N MET A 31 4.30 13.87 -4.87
CA MET A 31 5.33 14.13 -3.85
C MET A 31 4.71 14.58 -2.52
N GLY A 32 3.72 15.47 -2.55
CA GLY A 32 3.02 15.92 -1.34
C GLY A 32 2.30 14.80 -0.59
N TYR A 33 1.66 13.87 -1.32
CA TYR A 33 1.01 12.70 -0.71
C TYR A 33 2.03 11.68 -0.20
N GLY A 34 3.08 11.40 -0.98
CA GLY A 34 4.18 10.53 -0.58
C GLY A 34 4.88 11.01 0.68
N ASN A 35 5.15 12.31 0.81
CA ASN A 35 5.76 12.88 2.00
C ASN A 35 4.89 12.68 3.25
N LYS A 36 3.58 12.90 3.15
CA LYS A 36 2.65 12.69 4.27
C LYS A 36 2.60 11.23 4.71
N LEU A 37 2.54 10.29 3.76
CA LEU A 37 2.57 8.86 4.08
C LEU A 37 3.91 8.45 4.69
N ASN A 38 5.02 9.00 4.19
CA ASN A 38 6.35 8.75 4.74
C ASN A 38 6.50 9.26 6.18
N GLU A 39 5.92 10.42 6.51
CA GLU A 39 5.84 10.92 7.89
C GLU A 39 5.08 9.94 8.79
N VAL A 40 3.93 9.45 8.34
CA VAL A 40 3.12 8.46 9.08
C VAL A 40 3.90 7.16 9.30
N PHE A 41 4.55 6.61 8.26
CA PHE A 41 5.35 5.39 8.41
C PHE A 41 6.55 5.60 9.33
N THR A 42 7.21 6.75 9.22
CA THR A 42 8.32 7.12 10.10
C THR A 42 7.86 7.13 11.57
N ASP A 43 6.71 7.72 11.85
CA ASP A 43 6.13 7.73 13.20
C ASP A 43 5.79 6.33 13.71
N ILE A 44 5.17 5.49 12.88
CA ILE A 44 4.81 4.10 13.24
C ILE A 44 6.08 3.28 13.54
N ILE A 45 7.09 3.36 12.67
CA ILE A 45 8.38 2.69 12.84
C ILE A 45 9.06 3.13 14.13
N ASN A 46 9.12 4.44 14.38
CA ASN A 46 9.75 4.99 15.59
C ASN A 46 9.06 4.51 16.87
N ARG A 47 7.71 4.46 16.88
CA ARG A 47 6.94 3.93 18.01
C ARG A 47 7.26 2.44 18.23
N ARG A 48 7.35 1.65 17.17
CA ARG A 48 7.66 0.21 17.25
C ARG A 48 9.09 -0.05 17.73
N LEU A 49 10.06 0.73 17.24
CA LEU A 49 11.45 0.67 17.69
C LEU A 49 11.58 0.99 19.17
N LYS A 50 10.90 2.04 19.66
CA LYS A 50 10.89 2.39 21.09
C LYS A 50 10.29 1.29 21.96
N ALA A 51 9.16 0.71 21.55
CA ALA A 51 8.51 -0.38 22.28
C ALA A 51 9.42 -1.62 22.44
N ARG A 52 10.20 -1.94 21.40
CA ARG A 52 11.15 -3.07 21.41
C ARG A 52 12.38 -2.86 22.31
N VAL A 53 12.71 -1.62 22.66
CA VAL A 53 13.77 -1.34 23.64
C VAL A 53 13.29 -1.65 25.07
N SER A 54 12.00 -1.42 25.33
CA SER A 54 11.36 -1.66 26.64
C SER A 54 10.90 -3.09 26.88
N ASP A 55 10.60 -3.84 25.82
CA ASP A 55 10.12 -5.23 25.91
C ASP A 55 10.85 -6.10 24.89
N SER A 56 11.72 -6.99 25.38
CA SER A 56 12.60 -7.83 24.56
C SER A 56 11.88 -9.03 23.91
N ALA A 57 10.62 -9.28 24.25
CA ALA A 57 9.80 -10.31 23.64
C ALA A 57 9.10 -9.78 22.38
N ALA A 58 9.89 -9.47 21.34
CA ALA A 58 9.33 -9.09 20.04
C ALA A 58 8.76 -10.34 19.33
N ASN A 59 7.46 -10.55 19.44
CA ASN A 59 6.75 -11.51 18.60
C ASN A 59 6.59 -10.92 17.18
N ASP A 60 6.76 -11.73 16.15
CA ASP A 60 6.47 -11.39 14.75
C ASP A 60 4.95 -11.30 14.55
N ALA A 61 4.33 -10.23 15.05
CA ALA A 61 2.88 -10.05 15.03
C ALA A 61 2.38 -9.52 13.68
N ASP A 62 3.20 -8.72 12.99
CA ASP A 62 2.86 -8.14 11.70
C ASP A 62 4.07 -8.01 10.76
N VAL A 63 3.80 -7.58 9.52
CA VAL A 63 4.81 -7.42 8.46
C VAL A 63 5.92 -6.45 8.90
N LEU A 64 5.60 -5.36 9.60
CA LEU A 64 6.59 -4.41 10.08
C LEU A 64 7.50 -5.07 11.11
N ASP A 65 6.95 -5.89 12.01
CA ASP A 65 7.75 -6.62 12.98
C ASP A 65 8.72 -7.59 12.33
N THR A 66 8.28 -8.31 11.31
CA THR A 66 9.14 -9.19 10.52
C THR A 66 10.24 -8.41 9.80
N LEU A 67 9.91 -7.30 9.13
CA LEU A 67 10.90 -6.47 8.43
C LEU A 67 11.95 -5.88 9.39
N LEU A 68 11.52 -5.39 10.56
CA LEU A 68 12.44 -4.86 11.58
C LEU A 68 13.33 -5.95 12.19
N ARG A 69 12.86 -7.20 12.26
CA ARG A 69 13.70 -8.33 12.66
C ARG A 69 14.73 -8.66 11.58
N LEU A 70 14.29 -8.81 10.33
CA LEU A 70 15.16 -9.10 9.18
C LEU A 70 16.26 -8.04 9.02
N MET A 71 15.95 -6.76 9.26
CA MET A 71 16.93 -5.67 9.27
C MET A 71 18.06 -5.86 10.30
N LYS A 72 17.79 -6.57 11.41
CA LYS A 72 18.75 -6.79 12.52
C LYS A 72 19.56 -8.08 12.38
N GLU A 73 19.23 -8.95 11.42
CA GLU A 73 19.97 -10.17 11.20
C GLU A 73 21.36 -9.86 10.60
N ASN A 74 22.40 -10.58 11.03
CA ASN A 74 23.72 -10.45 10.42
C ASN A 74 23.61 -10.80 8.93
N ASP A 75 24.21 -9.97 8.08
CA ASP A 75 24.16 -10.03 6.60
C ASP A 75 22.89 -9.46 5.93
N SER A 76 22.05 -8.73 6.65
CA SER A 76 20.90 -8.04 6.05
C SER A 76 21.32 -6.83 5.22
N GLU A 77 20.91 -6.80 3.94
CA GLU A 77 21.00 -5.62 3.07
C GLU A 77 19.83 -4.64 3.27
N LEU A 78 18.86 -4.98 4.12
CA LEU A 78 17.64 -4.21 4.31
C LEU A 78 17.92 -2.98 5.18
N SER A 79 17.74 -1.79 4.63
CA SER A 79 17.84 -0.54 5.39
C SER A 79 16.48 -0.09 5.95
N LEU A 80 16.50 0.84 6.90
CA LEU A 80 15.28 1.48 7.41
C LEU A 80 14.51 2.22 6.31
N ASP A 81 15.22 2.74 5.31
CA ASP A 81 14.63 3.44 4.17
C ASP A 81 13.91 2.46 3.23
N ASP A 82 14.49 1.28 3.00
CA ASP A 82 13.84 0.21 2.25
C ASP A 82 12.55 -0.24 2.92
N ILE A 83 12.54 -0.37 4.25
CA ILE A 83 11.33 -0.71 5.00
C ILE A 83 10.25 0.36 4.80
N LYS A 84 10.61 1.65 4.82
CA LYS A 84 9.63 2.74 4.58
C LYS A 84 9.05 2.67 3.17
N HIS A 85 9.89 2.43 2.17
CA HIS A 85 9.43 2.28 0.79
C HIS A 85 8.56 1.03 0.60
N LEU A 86 8.91 -0.10 1.21
CA LEU A 86 8.07 -1.31 1.19
C LEU A 86 6.71 -1.09 1.83
N LEU A 87 6.65 -0.37 2.96
CA LEU A 87 5.37 -0.01 3.59
C LEU A 87 4.54 0.90 2.69
N MET A 88 5.17 1.85 1.99
CA MET A 88 4.50 2.69 1.00
C MET A 88 3.89 1.85 -0.12
N ASP A 89 4.66 0.93 -0.69
CA ASP A 89 4.22 0.07 -1.78
C ASP A 89 3.07 -0.84 -1.35
N PHE A 90 3.21 -1.52 -0.21
CA PHE A 90 2.15 -2.40 0.31
C PHE A 90 0.87 -1.64 0.62
N PHE A 91 0.98 -0.46 1.24
CA PHE A 91 -0.19 0.31 1.62
C PHE A 91 -0.93 0.87 0.39
N THR A 92 -0.19 1.46 -0.56
CA THR A 92 -0.77 2.06 -1.77
C THR A 92 -1.35 1.00 -2.70
N ALA A 93 -0.62 -0.08 -2.98
CA ALA A 93 -1.09 -1.17 -3.81
C ALA A 93 -2.28 -1.89 -3.16
N GLY A 94 -2.20 -2.17 -1.85
CA GLY A 94 -3.26 -2.89 -1.13
C GLY A 94 -4.56 -2.11 -1.01
N THR A 95 -4.51 -0.78 -0.83
CA THR A 95 -5.71 0.03 -0.58
C THR A 95 -6.51 0.31 -1.85
N ASP A 96 -5.89 0.92 -2.86
CA ASP A 96 -6.63 1.42 -4.02
C ASP A 96 -7.16 0.27 -4.89
N THR A 97 -6.39 -0.81 -5.06
CA THR A 97 -6.79 -1.97 -5.88
C THR A 97 -7.92 -2.79 -5.25
N THR A 98 -7.85 -3.07 -3.95
CA THR A 98 -8.87 -3.89 -3.27
C THR A 98 -10.17 -3.12 -3.10
N SER A 99 -10.09 -1.82 -2.78
CA SER A 99 -11.28 -0.95 -2.71
C SER A 99 -11.97 -0.85 -4.07
N SER A 100 -11.21 -0.62 -5.15
CA SER A 100 -11.78 -0.56 -6.51
C SER A 100 -12.41 -1.89 -6.91
N THR A 101 -11.74 -3.01 -6.61
CA THR A 101 -12.27 -4.35 -6.91
C THR A 101 -13.59 -4.60 -6.18
N LEU A 102 -13.67 -4.23 -4.90
CA LEU A 102 -14.89 -4.40 -4.11
C LEU A 102 -16.02 -3.49 -4.60
N GLU A 103 -15.70 -2.24 -4.96
CA GLU A 103 -16.66 -1.30 -5.54
C GLU A 103 -17.27 -1.86 -6.84
N TRP A 104 -16.43 -2.36 -7.75
CA TRP A 104 -16.90 -2.99 -8.99
C TRP A 104 -17.67 -4.28 -8.73
N ALA A 105 -17.20 -5.13 -7.82
CA ALA A 105 -17.89 -6.37 -7.47
C ALA A 105 -19.31 -6.09 -6.95
N MET A 106 -19.45 -5.13 -6.03
CA MET A 106 -20.77 -4.75 -5.50
C MET A 106 -21.64 -4.09 -6.57
N THR A 107 -21.05 -3.24 -7.42
CA THR A 107 -21.75 -2.60 -8.55
C THR A 107 -22.31 -3.66 -9.50
N GLU A 108 -21.51 -4.64 -9.91
CA GLU A 108 -21.93 -5.72 -10.80
C GLU A 108 -23.01 -6.60 -10.17
N LEU A 109 -22.90 -6.90 -8.88
CA LEU A 109 -23.91 -7.68 -8.15
C LEU A 109 -25.25 -6.93 -8.07
N LEU A 110 -25.24 -5.63 -7.79
CA LEU A 110 -26.46 -4.82 -7.72
C LEU A 110 -27.14 -4.68 -9.09
N HIS A 111 -26.38 -4.62 -10.19
CA HIS A 111 -26.92 -4.61 -11.55
C HIS A 111 -27.41 -5.99 -12.03
N ASN A 112 -27.01 -7.08 -11.37
CA ASN A 112 -27.37 -8.45 -11.76
C ASN A 112 -28.02 -9.21 -10.58
N PRO A 113 -29.31 -8.97 -10.28
CA PRO A 113 -29.99 -9.55 -9.12
C PRO A 113 -29.93 -11.08 -9.04
N GLU A 114 -29.92 -11.79 -10.17
CA GLU A 114 -29.77 -13.25 -10.22
C GLU A 114 -28.41 -13.71 -9.68
N LYS A 115 -27.32 -13.03 -10.08
CA LYS A 115 -25.96 -13.32 -9.59
C LYS A 115 -25.83 -13.01 -8.11
N LEU A 116 -26.43 -11.91 -7.65
CA LEU A 116 -26.49 -11.56 -6.23
C LEU A 116 -27.24 -12.61 -5.41
N ALA A 117 -28.42 -13.06 -5.87
CA ALA A 117 -29.17 -14.10 -5.21
C ALA A 117 -28.36 -15.41 -5.11
N LYS A 118 -27.66 -15.78 -6.19
CA LYS A 118 -26.77 -16.95 -6.20
C LYS A 118 -25.64 -16.84 -5.17
N ALA A 119 -24.95 -15.69 -5.11
CA ALA A 119 -23.88 -15.45 -4.14
C ALA A 119 -24.39 -15.51 -2.69
N GLN A 120 -25.60 -14.99 -2.42
CA GLN A 120 -26.22 -15.10 -1.10
C GLN A 120 -26.58 -16.54 -0.73
N VAL A 121 -27.09 -17.33 -1.69
CA VAL A 121 -27.36 -18.76 -1.48
C VAL A 121 -26.08 -19.52 -1.18
N GLU A 122 -25.00 -19.26 -1.91
CA GLU A 122 -23.69 -19.84 -1.67
C GLU A 122 -23.19 -19.55 -0.25
N LEU A 123 -23.25 -18.29 0.19
CA LEU A 123 -22.87 -17.89 1.55
C LEU A 123 -23.68 -18.65 2.63
N LYS A 124 -25.00 -18.79 2.43
CA LYS A 124 -25.88 -19.55 3.35
C LYS A 124 -25.48 -21.02 3.43
N GLN A 125 -25.16 -21.63 2.29
CA GLN A 125 -24.76 -23.04 2.22
C GLN A 125 -23.40 -23.30 2.87
N THR A 126 -22.43 -22.40 2.68
CA THR A 126 -21.07 -22.59 3.20
C THR A 126 -20.92 -22.21 4.66
N LEU A 127 -21.59 -21.14 5.10
CA LEU A 127 -21.42 -20.58 6.45
C LEU A 127 -22.56 -20.93 7.42
N GLY A 128 -23.67 -21.50 6.91
CA GLY A 128 -24.75 -22.04 7.74
C GLY A 128 -25.57 -21.01 8.53
N LYS A 129 -25.59 -19.73 8.12
CA LYS A 129 -26.50 -18.71 8.68
C LYS A 129 -27.52 -18.24 7.66
#